data_AF-A0A2D6AWG0-F1
#
_entry.id   AF-A0A2D6AWG0-F1
#
_cell.length_a   1.000
_cell.length_b   1.000
_cell.length_c   1.000
_cell.angle_alpha   90.00
_cell.angle_beta   90.00
_cell.angle_gamma   90.00
#
_symmetry.space_group_name_H-M   'P 1'
#
loop_
_entity.id
_entity.type
_entity.pdbx_description
1 polymer ?
#
loop_
_entity_poly.entity_id
_entity_poly.type
_entity_poly.pdbx_seq_one_letter_code
_entity_poly.pdbx_strand_id
1 'polypeptide(L)'
;MQKQANMAQQTEEVWEPIEGFSNYEISSRGKIRSKTRKTWHKGSKTNMTIKGKMMKQRWNKTCKCYFLDLIDDEKRRRTVYPHKEVAKAFVACEDPEEMNMIIHLDNNPRNNKADNLKWVSSSEHMKWQFEVGNKNNFKVWKTRKKRYKNGFKPETVLPGRPKKKKEPELVAS
;
A
#
# COMPACT_ATOMS: atom_id res chain seq x y z
N MET A 1 -28.72 11.05 16.04
CA MET A 1 -28.44 9.89 16.90
C MET A 1 -28.41 8.57 16.09
N GLN A 2 -27.68 8.51 14.96
CA GLN A 2 -27.59 7.31 14.11
C GLN A 2 -26.15 6.81 13.91
N LYS A 3 -25.18 7.34 14.67
CA LYS A 3 -23.77 6.93 14.57
C LYS A 3 -23.36 5.79 15.53
N GLN A 4 -24.28 5.28 16.36
CA GLN A 4 -23.95 4.33 17.43
C GLN A 4 -24.37 2.87 17.17
N ALA A 5 -24.90 2.53 15.99
CA ALA A 5 -25.34 1.16 15.70
C ALA A 5 -24.31 0.27 14.98
N ASN A 6 -23.17 0.80 14.50
CA ASN A 6 -22.23 0.05 13.65
C ASN A 6 -20.91 -0.38 14.32
N MET A 7 -20.76 -0.23 15.64
CA MET A 7 -19.51 -0.60 16.33
C MET A 7 -19.42 -2.08 16.74
N ALA A 8 -20.48 -2.88 16.59
CA ALA A 8 -20.56 -4.24 17.12
C ALA A 8 -20.31 -5.37 16.10
N GLN A 9 -19.93 -5.07 14.85
CA GLN A 9 -19.77 -6.09 13.78
C GLN A 9 -18.33 -6.26 13.23
N GLN A 10 -17.28 -5.79 13.92
CA GLN A 10 -15.90 -5.87 13.40
C GLN A 10 -15.03 -7.00 14.00
N THR A 11 -15.62 -8.10 14.48
CA THR A 11 -14.82 -9.23 14.99
C THR A 11 -14.46 -10.28 13.94
N GLU A 12 -15.19 -10.32 12.82
CA GLU A 12 -14.98 -11.33 11.78
C GLU A 12 -13.96 -10.88 10.71
N GLU A 13 -13.09 -11.81 10.31
CA GLU A 13 -12.09 -11.59 9.28
C GLU A 13 -12.76 -11.67 7.90
N VAL A 14 -13.02 -10.52 7.29
CA VAL A 14 -13.61 -10.38 5.95
C VAL A 14 -12.58 -10.73 4.89
N TRP A 15 -12.99 -11.39 3.81
CA TRP A 15 -12.14 -11.79 2.69
C TRP A 15 -12.67 -11.22 1.38
N GLU A 16 -11.82 -10.52 0.64
CA GLU A 16 -12.16 -9.89 -0.64
C GLU A 16 -11.23 -10.39 -1.77
N PRO A 17 -11.69 -10.44 -3.03
CA PRO A 17 -10.83 -10.79 -4.15
C PRO A 17 -9.75 -9.73 -4.38
N ILE A 18 -8.57 -10.16 -4.85
CA ILE A 18 -7.49 -9.24 -5.20
C ILE A 18 -7.62 -8.86 -6.68
N GLU A 19 -7.67 -7.56 -6.97
CA GLU A 19 -7.78 -7.02 -8.33
C GLU A 19 -6.59 -7.48 -9.21
N GLY A 20 -6.89 -8.02 -10.40
CA GLY A 20 -5.91 -8.61 -11.32
C GLY A 20 -5.38 -10.00 -10.92
N PHE A 21 -5.88 -10.55 -9.81
CA PHE A 21 -5.51 -11.86 -9.27
C PHE A 21 -6.78 -12.62 -8.84
N SER A 22 -7.68 -12.87 -9.79
CA SER A 22 -9.03 -13.44 -9.56
C SER A 22 -9.04 -14.77 -8.76
N ASN A 23 -7.93 -15.51 -8.83
CA ASN A 23 -7.73 -16.78 -8.12
C ASN A 23 -7.38 -16.64 -6.63
N TYR A 24 -7.23 -15.42 -6.11
CA TYR A 24 -6.74 -15.14 -4.76
C TYR A 24 -7.67 -14.16 -4.03
N GLU A 25 -7.64 -14.25 -2.70
CA GLU A 25 -8.37 -13.37 -1.79
C GLU A 25 -7.45 -12.84 -0.70
N ILE A 26 -7.71 -11.61 -0.26
CA ILE A 26 -7.04 -10.92 0.83
C ILE A 26 -8.01 -10.76 2.00
N SER A 27 -7.55 -11.05 3.21
CA SER A 27 -8.32 -10.82 4.43
C SER A 27 -8.16 -9.38 4.92
N SER A 28 -9.11 -8.87 5.69
CA SER A 28 -8.99 -7.60 6.43
C SER A 28 -7.78 -7.55 7.40
N ARG A 29 -7.21 -8.71 7.78
CA ARG A 29 -6.01 -8.85 8.63
C ARG A 29 -4.70 -8.99 7.86
N GLY A 30 -4.72 -8.88 6.54
CA GLY A 30 -3.52 -8.98 5.70
C GLY A 30 -3.03 -10.39 5.38
N LYS A 31 -3.83 -11.44 5.59
CA LYS A 31 -3.57 -12.80 5.09
C LYS A 31 -4.06 -12.96 3.66
N ILE A 32 -3.37 -13.79 2.87
CA ILE A 32 -3.75 -14.09 1.48
C ILE A 32 -4.01 -15.59 1.36
N ARG A 33 -5.08 -15.96 0.65
CA ARG A 33 -5.40 -17.35 0.32
C ARG A 33 -5.72 -17.50 -1.15
N SER A 34 -5.50 -18.69 -1.70
CA SER A 34 -5.97 -19.04 -3.05
C SER A 34 -7.34 -19.70 -2.98
N LYS A 35 -8.20 -19.42 -3.96
CA LYS A 35 -9.51 -20.07 -4.12
C LYS A 35 -9.34 -21.49 -4.63
N THR A 36 -10.26 -22.38 -4.23
CA THR A 36 -10.40 -23.71 -4.85
C THR A 36 -10.92 -23.53 -6.27
N ARG A 37 -10.27 -24.16 -7.25
CA ARG A 37 -10.64 -24.03 -8.66
C ARG A 37 -10.37 -25.30 -9.45
N LYS A 38 -11.13 -25.49 -10.53
CA LYS A 38 -10.86 -26.53 -11.53
C LYS A 38 -9.93 -25.97 -12.60
N THR A 39 -8.95 -26.76 -13.02
CA THR A 39 -8.00 -26.38 -14.08
C THR A 39 -7.71 -27.57 -14.97
N TRP A 40 -7.41 -27.30 -16.24
CA TRP A 40 -6.99 -28.32 -17.18
C TRP A 40 -5.52 -28.69 -16.97
N HIS A 41 -5.23 -29.96 -16.72
CA HIS A 41 -3.86 -30.45 -16.61
C HIS A 41 -3.36 -30.95 -17.98
N LYS A 42 -2.39 -30.23 -18.56
CA LYS A 42 -1.87 -30.53 -19.90
C LYS A 42 -1.25 -31.93 -20.03
N GLY A 43 -0.57 -32.42 -18.99
CA GLY A 43 0.13 -33.71 -19.03
C GLY A 43 -0.82 -34.90 -19.03
N SER A 44 -1.79 -34.92 -18.12
CA SER A 44 -2.76 -36.03 -18.00
C SER A 44 -3.98 -35.85 -18.90
N LYS A 45 -4.13 -34.70 -19.57
CA LYS A 45 -5.29 -34.34 -20.39
C LYS A 45 -6.62 -34.50 -19.63
N THR A 46 -6.63 -34.14 -18.35
CA THR A 46 -7.82 -34.23 -17.48
C THR A 46 -8.05 -32.95 -16.70
N ASN A 47 -9.30 -32.74 -16.27
CA ASN A 47 -9.65 -31.68 -15.34
C ASN A 47 -9.18 -32.05 -13.94
N MET A 48 -8.40 -31.17 -13.31
CA MET A 48 -7.90 -31.33 -11.95
C MET A 48 -8.47 -30.23 -11.06
N THR A 49 -8.86 -30.60 -9.84
CA THR A 49 -9.29 -29.62 -8.82
C THR A 49 -8.08 -29.24 -7.97
N ILE A 50 -7.70 -27.97 -8.01
CA ILE A 50 -6.70 -27.40 -7.12
C ILE A 50 -7.43 -26.90 -5.88
N LYS A 51 -7.14 -27.49 -4.72
CA LYS A 51 -7.65 -27.04 -3.42
C LYS A 51 -7.06 -25.66 -3.08
N GLY A 52 -7.90 -24.78 -2.56
CA GLY A 52 -7.47 -23.50 -2.01
C GLY A 52 -6.47 -23.71 -0.86
N LYS A 53 -5.50 -22.80 -0.74
CA LYS A 53 -4.47 -22.85 0.29
C LYS A 53 -4.16 -21.46 0.84
N MET A 54 -3.77 -21.41 2.11
CA MET A 54 -3.19 -20.22 2.70
C MET A 54 -1.82 -19.94 2.08
N MET A 55 -1.60 -18.72 1.61
CA MET A 55 -0.36 -18.34 0.95
C MET A 55 0.68 -17.91 1.98
N LYS A 56 1.90 -18.45 1.88
CA LYS A 56 3.01 -18.10 2.78
C LYS A 56 3.62 -16.77 2.37
N GLN A 57 3.52 -15.79 3.26
CA GLN A 57 4.16 -14.48 3.09
C GLN A 57 5.63 -14.53 3.54
N ARG A 58 6.48 -13.77 2.86
CA ARG A 58 7.91 -13.63 3.18
C ARG A 58 8.20 -12.23 3.67
N TRP A 59 9.17 -12.11 4.57
CA TRP A 59 9.62 -10.81 5.10
C TRP A 59 10.81 -10.28 4.29
N ASN A 60 10.71 -9.05 3.80
CA ASN A 60 11.83 -8.35 3.17
C ASN A 60 12.53 -7.47 4.21
N LYS A 61 13.81 -7.73 4.49
CA LYS A 61 14.60 -6.96 5.46
C LYS A 61 14.92 -5.54 4.99
N THR A 62 15.09 -5.35 3.68
CA THR A 62 15.47 -4.06 3.07
C THR A 62 14.27 -3.11 3.06
N CYS A 63 13.14 -3.57 2.52
CA CYS A 63 11.92 -2.76 2.44
C CYS A 63 11.10 -2.79 3.74
N LYS A 64 11.49 -3.63 4.72
CA LYS A 64 10.77 -3.86 5.99
C LYS A 64 9.28 -4.13 5.79
N CYS A 65 8.93 -5.03 4.88
CA CYS A 65 7.53 -5.35 4.60
C CYS A 65 7.35 -6.82 4.22
N TYR A 66 6.12 -7.31 4.36
CA TYR A 66 5.73 -8.61 3.81
C TYR A 66 5.52 -8.53 2.30
N PHE A 67 5.89 -9.60 1.61
CA PHE A 67 5.65 -9.80 0.18
C PHE A 67 5.47 -11.28 -0.15
N LEU A 68 4.85 -11.55 -1.29
CA LEU A 68 4.71 -12.87 -1.87
C LEU A 68 4.57 -12.75 -3.38
N ASP A 69 4.78 -13.84 -4.11
CA ASP A 69 4.54 -13.85 -5.55
C ASP A 69 3.26 -14.62 -5.85
N LEU A 70 2.37 -14.01 -6.62
CA LEU A 70 1.13 -14.59 -7.10
C LEU A 70 1.18 -14.71 -8.62
N ILE A 71 0.26 -15.51 -9.17
CA ILE A 71 0.05 -15.62 -10.62
C ILE A 71 -1.13 -14.72 -10.97
N ASP A 72 -0.91 -13.73 -11.82
CA ASP A 72 -1.96 -12.83 -12.31
C ASP A 72 -2.91 -13.56 -13.27
N ASP A 73 -4.00 -12.89 -13.66
CA ASP A 73 -5.00 -13.46 -14.56
C ASP A 73 -4.45 -13.72 -15.99
N GLU A 74 -3.36 -13.02 -16.36
CA GLU A 74 -2.58 -13.25 -17.58
C GLU A 74 -1.54 -14.39 -17.42
N LYS A 75 -1.58 -15.15 -16.33
CA LYS A 75 -0.71 -16.29 -16.02
C LYS A 75 0.77 -15.93 -15.82
N ARG A 76 1.07 -14.68 -15.49
CA ARG A 76 2.42 -14.20 -15.17
C ARG A 76 2.63 -14.11 -13.68
N ARG A 77 3.88 -14.35 -13.24
CA ARG A 77 4.25 -14.23 -11.84
C ARG A 77 4.54 -12.77 -11.49
N ARG A 78 3.84 -12.23 -10.49
CA ARG A 78 4.01 -10.86 -10.00
C ARG A 78 4.18 -10.82 -8.49
N THR A 79 5.01 -9.91 -8.02
CA THR A 79 5.19 -9.66 -6.58
C THR A 79 4.08 -8.76 -6.06
N VAL A 80 3.45 -9.20 -4.98
CA VAL A 80 2.34 -8.54 -4.32
C VAL A 80 2.73 -8.20 -2.88
N TYR A 81 2.21 -7.08 -2.39
CA TYR A 81 2.46 -6.58 -1.04
C TYR A 81 1.16 -6.61 -0.24
N PRO A 82 1.03 -7.43 0.81
CA PRO A 82 -0.21 -7.58 1.56
C PRO A 82 -0.79 -6.27 2.10
N HIS A 83 0.03 -5.37 2.64
CA HIS A 83 -0.44 -4.07 3.12
C HIS A 83 -1.08 -3.22 1.99
N LYS A 84 -0.56 -3.31 0.77
CA LYS A 84 -1.14 -2.58 -0.37
C LYS A 84 -2.47 -3.15 -0.79
N GLU A 85 -2.57 -4.48 -0.87
CA GLU A 85 -3.82 -5.12 -1.27
C GLU A 85 -4.91 -4.99 -0.19
N VAL A 86 -4.54 -5.00 1.09
CA VAL A 86 -5.49 -4.67 2.18
C VAL A 86 -5.98 -3.24 2.05
N ALA A 87 -5.06 -2.29 1.86
CA ALA A 87 -5.44 -0.88 1.75
C ALA A 87 -6.35 -0.64 0.54
N LYS A 88 -6.10 -1.28 -0.60
CA LYS A 88 -6.97 -1.20 -1.79
C LYS A 88 -8.35 -1.82 -1.56
N ALA A 89 -8.42 -2.95 -0.86
CA ALA A 89 -9.67 -3.69 -0.68
C ALA A 89 -10.56 -3.12 0.45
N PHE A 90 -9.96 -2.61 1.53
CA PHE A 90 -10.69 -2.30 2.77
C PHE A 90 -10.55 -0.85 3.25
N VAL A 91 -9.62 -0.07 2.69
CA VAL A 91 -9.39 1.32 3.12
C VAL A 91 -9.81 2.26 2.00
N ALA A 92 -10.89 3.00 2.24
CA ALA A 92 -11.34 4.02 1.30
C ALA A 92 -10.24 5.06 1.07
N CYS A 93 -9.96 5.37 -0.19
CA CYS A 93 -9.07 6.45 -0.59
C CYS A 93 -9.95 7.61 -1.10
N GLU A 94 -9.92 8.73 -0.39
CA GLU A 94 -10.74 9.90 -0.72
C GLU A 94 -10.28 10.58 -2.01
N ASP A 95 -8.96 10.65 -2.21
CA ASP A 95 -8.33 11.24 -3.38
C ASP A 95 -7.17 10.35 -3.87
N PRO A 96 -7.41 9.48 -4.87
CA PRO A 96 -6.37 8.61 -5.42
C PRO A 96 -5.23 9.33 -6.15
N GLU A 97 -5.45 10.57 -6.63
CA GLU A 97 -4.41 11.33 -7.34
C GLU A 97 -3.39 11.91 -6.35
N GLU A 98 -3.86 12.41 -5.22
CA GLU A 98 -3.00 12.99 -4.18
C GLU A 98 -2.51 11.96 -3.15
N MET A 99 -3.35 10.99 -2.75
CA MET A 99 -3.09 10.02 -1.68
C MET A 99 -2.56 8.69 -2.20
N ASN A 100 -1.32 8.70 -2.68
CA ASN A 100 -0.69 7.53 -3.30
C ASN A 100 0.20 6.67 -2.38
N MET A 101 0.35 7.04 -1.10
CA MET A 101 1.18 6.33 -0.13
C MET A 101 0.34 5.72 0.98
N ILE A 102 0.83 4.64 1.59
CA ILE A 102 0.17 3.99 2.74
C ILE A 102 1.08 4.11 3.95
N ILE A 103 0.50 4.48 5.10
CA ILE A 103 1.17 4.44 6.40
C ILE A 103 0.54 3.39 7.31
N HIS A 104 1.36 2.87 8.22
CA HIS A 104 0.94 2.11 9.39
C HIS A 104 0.80 3.06 10.58
N LEU A 105 -0.40 3.15 11.17
CA LEU A 105 -0.68 4.06 12.29
C LEU A 105 0.14 3.72 13.54
N ASP A 106 0.38 2.44 13.78
CA ASP A 106 1.21 1.93 14.88
C ASP A 106 2.74 1.92 14.57
N ASN A 107 3.16 2.41 13.41
CA ASN A 107 4.54 2.34 12.91
C ASN A 107 5.13 0.91 12.89
N ASN A 108 4.30 -0.13 12.85
CA ASN A 108 4.73 -1.52 12.78
C ASN A 108 4.38 -2.13 11.41
N PRO A 109 5.35 -2.31 10.51
CA PRO A 109 5.10 -2.84 9.16
C PRO A 109 4.66 -4.31 9.12
N ARG A 110 4.57 -4.99 10.27
CA ARG A 110 4.03 -6.34 10.39
C ARG A 110 2.53 -6.36 10.62
N ASN A 111 1.96 -5.27 11.14
CA ASN A 111 0.53 -5.17 11.43
C ASN A 111 -0.23 -4.65 10.20
N ASN A 112 -0.56 -5.56 9.29
CA ASN A 112 -1.24 -5.22 8.03
C ASN A 112 -2.77 -5.30 8.13
N LYS A 113 -3.34 -5.03 9.31
CA LYS A 113 -4.80 -4.96 9.46
C LYS A 113 -5.33 -3.68 8.80
N ALA A 114 -6.51 -3.74 8.22
CA ALA A 114 -7.13 -2.62 7.51
C ALA A 114 -7.30 -1.38 8.39
N ASP A 115 -7.67 -1.57 9.67
CA ASP A 115 -7.82 -0.50 10.68
C ASP A 115 -6.50 0.22 11.01
N ASN A 116 -5.36 -0.44 10.80
CA ASN A 116 -4.03 0.11 11.05
C ASN A 116 -3.42 0.80 9.82
N LEU A 117 -4.08 0.76 8.66
CA LEU A 117 -3.56 1.32 7.41
C LEU A 117 -4.32 2.59 7.03
N LYS A 118 -3.58 3.58 6.52
CA LYS A 118 -4.17 4.83 6.03
C LYS A 118 -3.49 5.29 4.75
N TRP A 119 -4.29 5.71 3.76
CA TRP A 119 -3.82 6.41 2.57
C TRP A 119 -3.43 7.85 2.92
N VAL A 120 -2.28 8.30 2.46
CA VAL A 120 -1.75 9.64 2.67
C VAL A 120 -1.01 10.12 1.44
N SER A 121 -0.85 11.43 1.32
CA SER A 121 -0.02 12.02 0.29
C SER A 121 1.47 11.77 0.53
N SER A 122 2.29 11.96 -0.51
CA SER A 122 3.75 11.80 -0.40
C SER A 122 4.40 12.79 0.59
N SER A 123 3.85 14.00 0.73
CA SER A 123 4.33 15.02 1.68
C SER A 123 3.97 14.64 3.12
N GLU A 124 2.74 14.18 3.37
CA GLU A 124 2.28 13.69 4.66
C GLU A 124 3.04 12.44 5.09
N HIS A 125 3.23 11.47 4.19
CA HIS A 125 4.06 10.30 4.47
C HIS A 125 5.47 10.72 4.91
N MET A 126 6.08 11.71 4.25
CA MET A 126 7.39 12.22 4.66
C MET A 126 7.35 12.83 6.06
N LYS A 127 6.35 13.67 6.35
CA LYS A 127 6.15 14.29 7.67
C LYS A 127 6.00 13.23 8.76
N TRP A 128 5.12 12.25 8.54
CA TRP A 128 4.90 11.10 9.42
C TRP A 128 6.19 10.35 9.73
N GLN A 129 7.03 10.09 8.72
CA GLN A 129 8.32 9.39 8.90
C GLN A 129 9.30 10.13 9.83
N PHE A 130 9.23 11.47 9.90
CA PHE A 130 10.00 12.25 10.88
C PHE A 130 9.35 12.21 12.27
N GLU A 131 8.02 12.32 12.34
CA GLU A 131 7.26 12.28 13.60
C GLU A 131 7.45 10.96 14.35
N VAL A 132 7.39 9.83 13.64
CA VAL A 132 7.59 8.50 14.24
C VAL A 132 9.07 8.12 14.43
N GLY A 133 10.00 9.02 14.08
CA GLY A 133 11.44 8.82 14.28
C GLY A 133 12.13 7.87 13.30
N ASN A 134 11.44 7.41 12.24
CA ASN A 134 12.06 6.59 11.20
C ASN A 134 13.12 7.37 10.40
N LYS A 135 12.94 8.68 10.26
CA LYS A 135 13.91 9.61 9.67
C LYS A 135 14.42 10.60 10.69
N ASN A 136 15.69 10.94 10.56
CA ASN A 136 16.35 11.92 11.42
C ASN A 136 16.91 13.05 10.55
N ASN A 137 16.53 14.29 10.88
CA ASN A 137 16.92 15.48 10.15
C ASN A 137 18.45 15.65 10.08
N PHE A 138 19.17 15.33 11.16
CA PHE A 138 20.63 15.39 11.20
C PHE A 138 21.29 14.40 10.22
N LYS A 139 20.77 13.17 10.13
CA LYS A 139 21.26 12.17 9.16
C LYS A 139 21.00 12.62 7.73
N VAL A 140 19.79 13.12 7.46
CA VAL A 140 19.42 13.65 6.13
C VAL A 140 20.32 14.81 5.74
N TRP A 141 20.59 15.73 6.66
CA TRP A 141 21.49 16.86 6.44
C TRP A 141 22.92 16.41 6.12
N LYS A 142 23.47 15.42 6.86
CA LYS A 142 24.78 14.83 6.53
C LYS A 142 24.81 14.23 5.13
N THR A 143 23.77 13.50 4.74
CA THR A 143 23.64 12.93 3.39
C THR A 143 23.59 14.04 2.32
N ARG A 144 22.83 15.11 2.55
CA ARG A 144 22.73 16.27 1.65
C ARG A 144 24.09 16.95 1.48
N LYS A 145 24.81 17.23 2.57
CA LYS A 145 26.16 17.81 2.53
C LYS A 145 27.12 16.97 1.68
N LYS A 146 27.10 15.65 1.84
CA LYS A 146 27.93 14.74 1.03
C LYS A 146 27.53 14.77 -0.45
N ARG A 147 26.22 14.74 -0.74
CA ARG A 147 25.69 14.71 -2.11
C ARG A 147 25.99 15.99 -2.89
N TYR A 148 25.85 17.15 -2.25
CA TYR A 148 26.03 18.46 -2.89
C TYR A 148 27.40 19.08 -2.61
N LYS A 149 28.39 18.28 -2.19
CA LYS A 149 29.75 18.76 -1.92
C LYS A 149 30.37 19.45 -3.15
N ASN A 150 30.06 18.95 -4.35
CA ASN A 150 30.56 19.47 -5.62
C ASN A 150 29.57 20.43 -6.31
N GLY A 151 28.63 21.01 -5.55
CA GLY A 151 27.56 21.84 -6.07
C GLY A 151 26.40 21.05 -6.71
N PHE A 152 25.48 21.77 -7.34
CA PHE A 152 24.45 21.18 -8.19
C PHE A 152 25.04 20.87 -9.58
N LYS A 153 24.42 19.94 -10.32
CA LYS A 153 24.81 19.70 -11.71
C LYS A 153 24.57 20.98 -12.53
N PRO A 154 25.40 21.32 -13.52
CA PRO A 154 25.25 22.56 -14.31
C PRO A 154 23.88 22.69 -14.99
N GLU A 155 23.25 21.57 -15.35
CA GLU A 155 21.91 21.52 -15.96
C GLU A 155 20.75 21.61 -14.94
N THR A 156 21.03 21.80 -13.65
CA THR A 156 19.98 21.79 -12.62
C THR A 156 19.19 23.08 -12.66
N VAL A 157 17.97 23.05 -13.22
CA VAL A 157 16.99 24.12 -13.05
C VAL A 157 16.27 23.91 -11.71
N LEU A 158 16.50 24.81 -10.76
CA LEU A 158 15.75 24.80 -9.51
C LEU A 158 14.37 25.41 -9.76
N PRO A 159 13.27 24.71 -9.44
CA PRO A 159 11.96 25.33 -9.50
C PRO A 159 11.95 26.53 -8.56
N GLY A 160 11.52 27.68 -9.06
CA GLY A 160 11.31 28.86 -8.23
C GLY A 160 10.32 28.53 -7.10
N ARG A 161 10.36 29.32 -6.02
CA ARG A 161 9.40 29.18 -4.91
C ARG A 161 7.97 29.09 -5.48
N PRO A 162 7.21 28.02 -5.19
CA PRO A 162 5.83 27.93 -5.65
C PRO A 162 5.06 29.16 -5.17
N LYS A 163 4.55 29.96 -6.11
CA LYS A 163 3.62 31.04 -5.76
C LYS A 163 2.33 30.38 -5.28
N LYS A 164 1.82 30.74 -4.11
CA LYS A 164 0.47 30.32 -3.68
C LYS A 164 -0.50 30.70 -4.80
N LYS A 165 -1.26 29.74 -5.32
CA LYS A 165 -2.43 30.07 -6.16
C LYS A 165 -3.37 30.88 -5.26
N LYS A 166 -3.62 32.15 -5.59
CA LYS A 166 -4.75 32.87 -4.97
C LYS A 166 -6.01 32.12 -5.40
N GLU A 167 -6.79 31.66 -4.43
CA GLU A 167 -8.15 31.20 -4.71
C GLU A 167 -8.90 32.34 -5.41
N PRO A 168 -9.66 32.08 -6.48
CA PRO A 168 -10.47 33.12 -7.10
C PRO A 168 -11.43 33.66 -6.06
N GLU A 169 -11.39 34.97 -5.82
CA GLU A 169 -12.39 35.66 -5.01
C GLU A 169 -13.76 35.33 -5.60
N LEU A 170 -14.60 34.63 -4.84
CA LEU A 170 -16.00 34.42 -5.18
C LEU A 170 -16.63 35.80 -5.29
N VAL A 171 -16.82 36.26 -6.53
CA VAL A 171 -17.57 37.48 -6.82
C VAL A 171 -19.01 37.19 -6.42
N ALA A 172 -19.39 37.63 -5.22
CA ALA A 172 -20.76 37.59 -4.75
C ALA A 172 -21.60 38.42 -5.75
N SER A 173 -22.52 37.74 -6.43
CA SER A 173 -23.54 38.35 -7.30
C SER A 173 -24.78 38.66 -6.48
#